data_AF-A0A955PAI3-F1
#
_entry.id   AF-A0A955PAI3-F1
#
_cell.length_a   1.000
_cell.length_b   1.000
_cell.length_c   1.000
_cell.angle_alpha   90.00
_cell.angle_beta   90.00
_cell.angle_gamma   90.00
#
_symmetry.space_group_name_H-M   'P 1'
#
loop_
_entity.id
_entity.type
_entity.pdbx_description
1 polymer ?
#
loop_
_entity_poly.entity_id
_entity_poly.type
_entity_poly.pdbx_seq_one_letter_code
_entity_poly.pdbx_strand_id
1 'polypeptide(L)'
;MPYPNVQKLRDLVQEIELVGQLQHERGSHNLQAILRESEGSLQKTLSKLNKVPVDQRMAEKEPNDLDSIRALRPKGPRRIWKEFDKEVYRNKLEGGLLGRFAGCTLGAPVELWPVEKMKALAEEFGQEFPPTKYWKYVPEPKSLRYDFSPVEAYTRGGMDGVPVDDDIVYTLLGLLIAEEFGPGFTTEQVGEAWL
;
A
#
# COMPACT_ATOMS: atom_id res chain seq x y z
N MET A 1 -19.61 3.59 15.72
CA MET A 1 -19.57 2.45 16.66
C MET A 1 -18.13 2.00 16.79
N PRO A 2 -17.65 1.64 17.99
CA PRO A 2 -16.33 1.03 18.14
C PRO A 2 -16.35 -0.36 17.50
N TYR A 3 -15.25 -0.74 16.87
CA TYR A 3 -15.06 -2.11 16.40
C TYR A 3 -15.05 -3.10 17.58
N PRO A 4 -15.48 -4.36 17.38
CA PRO A 4 -15.29 -5.41 18.39
C PRO A 4 -13.82 -5.53 18.78
N ASN A 5 -13.54 -5.65 20.08
CA ASN A 5 -12.19 -5.86 20.57
C ASN A 5 -11.74 -7.30 20.27
N VAL A 6 -10.72 -7.44 19.41
CA VAL A 6 -10.15 -8.72 19.00
C VAL A 6 -8.76 -8.99 19.59
N GLN A 7 -8.27 -8.13 20.49
CA GLN A 7 -6.90 -8.21 21.01
C GLN A 7 -6.62 -9.57 21.67
N LYS A 8 -7.50 -10.01 22.57
CA LYS A 8 -7.36 -11.31 23.25
C LYS A 8 -7.32 -12.51 22.29
N LEU A 9 -8.05 -12.44 21.17
CA LEU A 9 -8.03 -13.50 20.18
C LEU A 9 -6.69 -13.52 19.45
N ARG A 10 -6.13 -12.35 19.09
CA ARG A 10 -4.81 -12.25 18.48
C ARG A 10 -3.72 -12.77 19.42
N ASP A 11 -3.76 -12.34 20.69
CA ASP A 11 -2.80 -12.77 21.71
C ASP A 11 -2.83 -14.30 21.89
N LEU A 12 -4.02 -14.90 21.94
CA LEU A 12 -4.18 -16.35 22.08
C LEU A 12 -3.64 -17.12 20.86
N VAL A 13 -3.92 -16.65 19.64
CA VAL A 13 -3.40 -17.29 18.42
C VAL A 13 -1.87 -17.23 18.39
N GLN A 14 -1.29 -16.08 18.76
CA GLN A 14 0.15 -15.91 18.87
C GLN A 14 0.75 -16.83 19.96
N GLU A 15 0.10 -16.94 21.12
CA GLU A 15 0.56 -17.83 22.19
C GLU A 15 0.54 -19.31 21.76
N ILE A 16 -0.51 -19.75 21.06
CA ILE A 16 -0.60 -21.11 20.52
C ILE A 16 0.57 -21.39 19.56
N GLU A 17 0.91 -20.44 18.70
CA GLU A 17 2.05 -20.54 17.78
C GLU A 17 3.37 -20.67 18.55
N LEU A 18 3.66 -19.73 19.46
CA LEU A 18 4.91 -19.69 20.23
C LEU A 18 5.08 -20.92 21.12
N VAL A 19 4.02 -21.35 21.81
CA VAL A 19 4.05 -22.56 22.64
C VAL A 19 4.19 -23.81 21.77
N GLY A 20 3.54 -23.86 20.60
CA GLY A 20 3.71 -24.94 19.63
C GLY A 20 5.16 -25.09 19.17
N GLN A 21 5.82 -23.98 18.83
CA GLN A 21 7.24 -23.94 18.47
C GLN A 21 8.12 -24.43 19.63
N LEU A 22 7.90 -23.91 20.85
CA LEU A 22 8.64 -24.31 22.04
C LEU A 22 8.51 -25.82 22.34
N GLN A 23 7.31 -26.39 22.19
CA GLN A 23 7.14 -27.83 22.42
C GLN A 23 7.80 -28.68 21.34
N HIS A 24 7.87 -28.18 20.11
CA HIS A 24 8.60 -28.84 19.02
C HIS A 24 10.10 -28.89 19.32
N GLU A 25 10.68 -27.77 19.75
CA GLU A 25 12.08 -27.68 20.19
C GLU A 25 12.39 -28.61 21.36
N ARG A 26 11.41 -28.84 22.25
CA ARG A 26 11.51 -29.79 23.37
C ARG A 26 11.34 -31.26 22.98
N GLY A 27 11.16 -31.56 21.69
CA GLY A 27 11.02 -32.93 21.19
C GLY A 27 9.63 -33.54 21.38
N SER A 28 8.60 -32.72 21.63
CA SER A 28 7.22 -33.23 21.74
C SER A 28 6.70 -33.74 20.40
N HIS A 29 5.93 -34.84 20.44
CA HIS A 29 5.30 -35.43 19.26
C HIS A 29 3.83 -35.02 19.14
N ASN A 30 3.23 -35.26 17.97
CA ASN A 30 1.80 -35.05 17.67
C ASN A 30 1.29 -33.59 17.78
N LEU A 31 2.17 -32.59 17.77
CA LEU A 31 1.80 -31.17 17.84
C LEU A 31 0.91 -30.73 16.67
N GLN A 32 1.13 -31.29 15.48
CA GLN A 32 0.35 -30.97 14.28
C GLN A 32 -1.14 -31.34 14.43
N ALA A 33 -1.48 -32.42 15.13
CA ALA A 33 -2.87 -32.78 15.36
C ALA A 33 -3.56 -31.76 16.28
N ILE A 34 -2.85 -31.28 17.31
CA ILE A 34 -3.34 -30.27 18.26
C ILE A 34 -3.55 -28.93 17.54
N LEU A 35 -2.59 -28.50 16.72
CA LEU A 35 -2.70 -27.27 15.95
C LEU A 35 -3.86 -27.32 14.94
N ARG A 36 -4.07 -28.45 14.26
CA ARG A 36 -5.23 -28.65 13.35
C ARG A 36 -6.57 -28.54 14.06
N GLU A 37 -6.66 -28.98 15.31
CA GLU A 37 -7.90 -28.82 16.10
C GLU A 37 -8.22 -27.34 16.37
N SER A 38 -7.19 -26.56 16.72
CA SER A 38 -7.32 -25.10 16.87
C SER A 38 -7.72 -24.44 15.55
N GLU A 39 -7.04 -24.77 14.45
CA GLU A 39 -7.36 -24.28 13.11
C GLU A 39 -8.83 -24.57 12.75
N GLY A 40 -9.30 -25.80 12.97
CA GLY A 40 -10.69 -26.18 12.73
C GLY A 40 -11.69 -25.35 13.55
N SER A 41 -11.32 -24.96 14.77
CA SER A 41 -12.14 -24.09 15.62
C SER A 41 -12.19 -22.64 15.10
N LEU A 42 -11.06 -22.13 14.59
CA LEU A 42 -10.98 -20.82 13.95
C LEU A 42 -11.77 -20.79 12.63
N GLN A 43 -11.64 -21.82 11.79
CA GLN A 43 -12.39 -21.95 10.53
C GLN A 43 -13.92 -22.03 10.77
N LYS A 44 -14.36 -22.74 11.83
CA LYS A 44 -15.76 -22.74 12.26
C LYS A 44 -16.24 -21.35 12.67
N THR A 45 -15.39 -20.59 13.36
CA THR A 45 -15.70 -19.20 13.76
C THR A 45 -15.80 -18.29 12.54
N LEU A 46 -14.84 -18.37 11.61
CA LEU A 46 -14.87 -17.64 10.34
C LEU A 46 -16.14 -17.97 9.54
N SER A 47 -16.52 -19.24 9.48
CA SER A 47 -17.76 -19.67 8.82
C SER A 47 -19.02 -19.09 9.47
N LYS A 48 -19.02 -18.88 10.79
CA LYS A 48 -20.12 -18.19 11.48
C LYS A 48 -20.14 -16.70 11.15
N LEU A 49 -18.98 -16.04 11.13
CA LEU A 49 -18.84 -14.62 10.78
C LEU A 49 -19.28 -14.34 9.34
N ASN A 50 -18.89 -15.19 8.38
CA ASN A 50 -19.31 -15.07 6.98
C ASN A 50 -20.82 -15.25 6.77
N LYS A 51 -21.54 -15.81 7.75
CA LYS A 51 -23.00 -15.97 7.74
C LYS A 51 -23.74 -14.86 8.50
N VAL A 52 -23.01 -13.95 9.16
CA VAL A 52 -23.65 -12.79 9.81
C VAL A 52 -24.35 -11.98 8.71
N PRO A 53 -25.67 -11.74 8.82
CA PRO A 53 -26.39 -11.04 7.78
C PRO A 53 -25.85 -9.62 7.62
N VAL A 54 -25.62 -9.21 6.37
CA VAL A 54 -25.29 -7.84 6.04
C VAL A 54 -26.51 -6.96 6.38
N ASP A 55 -26.26 -5.79 6.95
CA ASP A 55 -27.30 -4.78 7.12
C ASP A 55 -27.81 -4.36 5.74
N GLN A 56 -29.06 -4.72 5.43
CA GLN A 56 -29.69 -4.43 4.14
C GLN A 56 -29.71 -2.92 3.84
N ARG A 57 -29.86 -2.07 4.86
CA ARG A 57 -29.83 -0.61 4.66
C ARG A 57 -28.45 -0.10 4.28
N MET A 58 -27.39 -0.79 4.68
CA MET A 58 -26.02 -0.48 4.24
C MET A 58 -25.77 -1.06 2.85
N ALA A 59 -26.17 -2.31 2.61
CA ALA A 59 -26.04 -2.95 1.29
C ALA A 59 -26.73 -2.15 0.18
N GLU A 60 -27.92 -1.60 0.45
CA GLU A 60 -28.64 -0.71 -0.47
C GLU A 60 -27.90 0.60 -0.77
N LYS A 61 -26.96 1.02 0.09
CA LYS A 61 -26.14 2.23 -0.10
C LYS A 61 -24.77 1.94 -0.71
N GLU A 62 -24.31 0.69 -0.63
CA GLU A 62 -22.99 0.23 -1.07
C GLU A 62 -23.12 -0.99 -2.00
N PRO A 63 -23.78 -0.85 -3.17
CA PRO A 63 -23.94 -1.95 -4.12
C PRO A 63 -22.61 -2.25 -4.83
N ASN A 64 -22.48 -3.50 -5.29
CA ASN A 64 -21.30 -3.96 -6.02
C ASN A 64 -21.45 -3.87 -7.54
N ASP A 65 -22.67 -3.94 -8.07
CA ASP A 65 -22.90 -3.88 -9.51
C ASP A 65 -22.86 -2.44 -10.03
N LEU A 66 -22.35 -2.29 -11.26
CA LEU A 66 -22.09 -0.98 -11.85
C LEU A 66 -23.37 -0.14 -12.03
N ASP A 67 -24.50 -0.77 -12.32
CA ASP A 67 -25.75 -0.06 -12.59
C ASP A 67 -26.35 0.53 -11.31
N SER A 68 -26.36 -0.24 -10.22
CA SER A 68 -26.77 0.23 -8.89
C SER A 68 -25.83 1.31 -8.35
N ILE A 69 -24.51 1.17 -8.52
CA ILE A 69 -23.53 2.22 -8.16
C ILE A 69 -23.84 3.52 -8.93
N ARG A 70 -24.12 3.41 -10.23
CA ARG A 70 -24.47 4.58 -11.07
C ARG A 70 -25.79 5.22 -10.65
N ALA A 71 -26.76 4.44 -10.15
CA ALA A 71 -28.05 4.91 -9.69
C ALA A 71 -27.97 5.69 -8.37
N LEU A 72 -27.15 5.24 -7.42
CA LEU A 72 -26.93 5.92 -6.14
C LEU A 72 -26.02 7.14 -6.24
N ARG A 73 -25.15 7.17 -7.25
CA ARG A 73 -24.23 8.29 -7.50
C ARG A 73 -25.03 9.61 -7.65
N PRO A 74 -24.66 10.68 -6.91
CA PRO A 74 -25.32 11.98 -7.01
C PRO A 74 -25.44 12.52 -8.45
N LYS A 75 -26.51 13.28 -8.71
CA LYS A 75 -26.65 14.03 -9.97
C LYS A 75 -25.52 15.05 -10.07
N GLY A 76 -24.88 15.08 -11.23
CA GLY A 76 -23.75 15.96 -11.49
C GLY A 76 -23.14 15.70 -12.87
N PRO A 77 -22.25 16.58 -13.36
CA PRO A 77 -21.58 16.37 -14.63
C PRO A 77 -20.77 15.07 -14.59
N ARG A 78 -20.91 14.23 -15.63
CA ARG A 78 -20.07 13.02 -15.81
C ARG A 78 -18.76 13.32 -16.52
N ARG A 79 -18.70 14.50 -17.15
CA ARG A 79 -17.50 15.11 -17.71
C ARG A 79 -17.44 16.52 -17.16
N ILE A 80 -16.47 16.78 -16.30
CA ILE A 80 -16.33 18.08 -15.63
C ILE A 80 -15.77 19.12 -16.62
N TRP A 81 -15.05 18.69 -17.64
CA TRP A 81 -14.36 19.54 -18.61
C TRP A 81 -14.90 19.20 -20.01
N LYS A 82 -15.34 20.21 -20.75
CA LYS A 82 -15.71 20.09 -22.18
C LYS A 82 -14.54 20.47 -23.08
N GLU A 83 -13.78 21.44 -22.61
CA GLU A 83 -12.56 21.96 -23.23
C GLU A 83 -11.56 22.20 -22.11
N PHE A 84 -10.28 22.23 -22.46
CA PHE A 84 -9.21 22.57 -21.54
C PHE A 84 -8.11 23.30 -22.30
N ASP A 85 -7.42 24.19 -21.60
CA ASP A 85 -6.22 24.83 -22.13
C ASP A 85 -5.09 23.77 -22.15
N LYS A 86 -4.62 23.45 -23.36
CA LYS A 86 -3.61 22.41 -23.59
C LYS A 86 -2.28 22.74 -22.93
N GLU A 87 -1.89 24.01 -22.91
CA GLU A 87 -0.60 24.44 -22.34
C GLU A 87 -0.67 24.39 -20.81
N VAL A 88 -1.78 24.86 -20.23
CA VAL A 88 -2.01 24.74 -18.78
C VAL A 88 -2.07 23.27 -18.36
N TYR A 89 -2.73 22.42 -19.16
CA TYR A 89 -2.79 20.99 -18.87
C TYR A 89 -1.41 20.32 -18.96
N ARG A 90 -0.64 20.61 -20.01
CA ARG A 90 0.72 20.07 -20.18
C ARG A 90 1.61 20.46 -18.99
N ASN A 91 1.58 21.72 -18.57
CA ASN A 91 2.34 22.21 -17.41
C ASN A 91 1.91 21.48 -16.12
N LYS A 92 0.60 21.32 -15.89
CA LYS A 92 0.10 20.57 -14.72
C LYS A 92 0.45 19.09 -14.76
N LEU A 93 0.43 18.47 -15.93
CA LEU A 93 0.80 17.07 -16.12
C LEU A 93 2.28 16.86 -15.81
N GLU A 94 3.15 17.71 -16.38
CA GLU A 94 4.59 17.72 -16.09
C GLU A 94 4.85 17.93 -14.60
N GLY A 95 4.25 18.95 -13.99
CA GLY A 95 4.36 19.21 -12.56
C GLY A 95 3.83 18.06 -11.69
N GLY A 96 2.76 17.38 -12.12
CA GLY A 96 2.22 16.20 -11.44
C GLY A 96 3.18 15.01 -11.49
N LEU A 97 3.81 14.77 -12.65
CA LEU A 97 4.78 13.68 -12.82
C LEU A 97 6.07 13.96 -12.03
N LEU A 98 6.64 15.15 -12.18
CA LEU A 98 7.84 15.55 -11.42
C LEU A 98 7.57 15.60 -9.91
N GLY A 99 6.37 16.03 -9.51
CA GLY A 99 5.93 16.03 -8.11
C GLY A 99 5.85 14.63 -7.53
N ARG A 100 5.36 13.64 -8.30
CA ARG A 100 5.40 12.22 -7.91
C ARG A 100 6.83 11.75 -7.72
N PHE A 101 7.71 11.98 -8.70
CA PHE A 101 9.11 11.57 -8.61
C PHE A 101 9.81 12.17 -7.39
N ALA A 102 9.56 13.46 -7.13
CA ALA A 102 10.12 14.13 -5.96
C ALA A 102 9.56 13.60 -4.63
N GLY A 103 8.25 13.35 -4.57
CA GLY A 103 7.59 12.81 -3.38
C GLY A 103 8.09 11.41 -3.02
N CYS A 104 8.07 10.50 -4.00
CA CYS A 104 8.55 9.12 -3.85
C CYS A 104 10.03 9.09 -3.43
N THR A 105 10.89 9.83 -4.14
CA THR A 105 12.33 9.89 -3.81
C THR A 105 12.59 10.42 -2.40
N LEU A 106 11.84 11.42 -1.95
CA LEU A 106 11.97 11.99 -0.60
C LEU A 106 11.43 11.04 0.49
N GLY A 107 10.35 10.33 0.20
CA GLY A 107 9.63 9.49 1.15
C GLY A 107 10.22 8.10 1.33
N ALA A 108 10.73 7.48 0.27
CA ALA A 108 11.16 6.09 0.26
C ALA A 108 12.17 5.71 1.37
N PRO A 109 13.19 6.55 1.71
CA PRO A 109 14.14 6.20 2.78
C PRO A 109 13.55 6.14 4.19
N VAL A 110 12.42 6.82 4.39
CA VAL A 110 11.76 6.98 5.69
C VAL A 110 10.36 6.39 5.69
N GLU A 111 10.03 5.57 4.69
CA GLU A 111 8.75 4.89 4.60
C GLU A 111 8.52 4.01 5.83
N LEU A 112 7.29 4.03 6.36
CA LEU A 112 6.89 3.34 7.59
C LEU A 112 7.56 3.86 8.88
N TRP A 113 8.28 4.98 8.84
CA TRP A 113 8.86 5.56 10.04
C TRP A 113 7.85 6.44 10.79
N PRO A 114 7.87 6.41 12.14
CA PRO A 114 7.21 7.43 12.95
C PRO A 114 7.79 8.82 12.66
N VAL A 115 6.95 9.85 12.78
CA VAL A 115 7.35 11.25 12.57
C VAL A 115 8.49 11.66 13.50
N GLU A 116 8.48 11.17 14.73
CA GLU A 116 9.49 11.44 15.76
C GLU A 116 10.86 10.92 15.35
N LYS A 117 10.91 9.75 14.69
CA LYS A 117 12.16 9.16 14.18
C LYS A 117 12.73 10.01 13.04
N MET A 118 11.87 10.51 12.15
CA MET A 118 12.30 11.40 11.05
C MET A 118 12.80 12.75 11.57
N LYS A 119 12.15 13.31 12.61
CA LYS A 119 12.60 14.54 13.30
C LYS A 119 13.97 14.36 13.92
N ALA A 120 14.18 13.28 14.67
CA ALA A 120 15.46 12.98 15.30
C ALA A 120 16.60 12.85 14.27
N LEU A 121 16.35 12.17 13.14
CA LEU A 121 17.31 12.08 12.03
C LEU A 121 17.65 13.47 11.46
N ALA A 122 16.65 14.34 11.27
CA ALA A 122 16.87 15.69 10.77
C ALA A 122 17.72 16.53 11.74
N GLU A 123 17.41 16.46 13.04
CA GLU A 123 18.16 17.15 14.10
C GLU A 123 19.63 16.68 14.17
N GLU A 124 19.86 15.36 14.12
CA GLU A 124 21.20 14.75 14.18
C GLU A 124 22.13 15.28 13.06
N PHE A 125 21.59 15.51 11.87
CA PHE A 125 22.35 15.96 10.70
C PHE A 125 22.17 17.45 10.37
N GLY A 126 21.58 18.24 11.28
CA GLY A 126 21.37 19.67 11.09
C GLY A 126 20.55 19.99 9.83
N GLN A 127 19.53 19.18 9.56
CA GLN A 127 18.58 19.35 8.47
C GLN A 127 17.24 19.90 9.03
N GLU A 128 16.58 20.75 8.25
CA GLU A 128 15.25 21.27 8.59
C GLU A 128 14.19 20.16 8.59
N PHE A 129 13.25 20.24 9.53
CA PHE A 129 12.07 19.38 9.58
C PHE A 129 10.78 20.21 9.71
N PRO A 130 9.76 20.01 8.85
CA PRO A 130 9.71 19.06 7.74
C PRO A 130 10.77 19.31 6.66
N PRO A 131 11.24 18.27 5.95
CA PRO A 131 12.31 18.42 4.97
C PRO A 131 11.88 19.30 3.79
N THR A 132 12.64 20.36 3.52
CA THR A 132 12.50 21.24 2.34
C THR A 132 13.42 20.82 1.17
N LYS A 133 14.24 19.80 1.40
CA LYS A 133 15.18 19.17 0.46
C LYS A 133 15.21 17.67 0.73
N TYR A 134 15.70 16.87 -0.22
CA TYR A 134 16.00 15.46 0.00
C TYR A 134 16.97 15.26 1.17
N TRP A 135 16.84 14.12 1.84
CA TRP A 135 17.68 13.71 2.96
C TRP A 135 19.17 13.77 2.57
N LYS A 136 19.99 14.41 3.41
CA LYS A 136 21.45 14.41 3.25
C LYS A 136 22.08 13.08 3.67
N TYR A 137 21.47 12.42 4.65
CA TYR A 137 21.91 11.16 5.23
C TYR A 137 20.69 10.30 5.57
N VAL A 138 20.89 8.98 5.47
CA VAL A 138 19.94 7.92 5.80
C VAL A 138 20.72 6.77 6.44
N PRO A 139 20.20 6.11 7.48
CA PRO A 139 20.82 4.92 8.06
C PRO A 139 20.88 3.78 7.05
N GLU A 140 21.84 2.86 7.23
CA GLU A 140 22.01 1.67 6.40
C GLU A 140 22.08 1.97 4.89
N PRO A 141 22.95 2.89 4.44
CA PRO A 141 22.94 3.45 3.07
C PRO A 141 23.08 2.42 1.95
N LYS A 142 23.70 1.27 2.23
CA LYS A 142 23.93 0.18 1.27
C LYS A 142 22.83 -0.90 1.27
N SER A 143 21.88 -0.83 2.22
CA SER A 143 20.70 -1.70 2.19
C SER A 143 19.87 -1.38 0.94
N LEU A 144 19.14 -2.36 0.42
CA LEU A 144 18.30 -2.16 -0.76
C LEU A 144 16.90 -1.73 -0.34
N ARG A 145 16.43 -0.63 -0.93
CA ARG A 145 15.03 -0.25 -0.93
C ARG A 145 14.34 -0.90 -2.12
N TYR A 146 13.20 -1.53 -1.84
CA TYR A 146 12.41 -2.30 -2.81
C TYR A 146 13.24 -3.36 -3.54
N ASP A 147 14.28 -3.92 -2.92
CA ASP A 147 15.20 -4.93 -3.50
C ASP A 147 16.01 -4.48 -4.74
N PHE A 148 15.93 -3.21 -5.15
CA PHE A 148 16.58 -2.73 -6.38
C PHE A 148 17.61 -1.62 -6.17
N SER A 149 17.29 -0.59 -5.39
CA SER A 149 18.13 0.60 -5.28
C SER A 149 18.70 0.74 -3.87
N PRO A 150 20.01 1.00 -3.69
CA PRO A 150 20.55 1.25 -2.36
C PRO A 150 19.90 2.50 -1.75
N VAL A 151 19.62 2.52 -0.45
CA VAL A 151 18.91 3.65 0.21
C VAL A 151 19.63 4.99 -0.01
N GLU A 152 20.97 4.97 -0.12
CA GLU A 152 21.74 6.19 -0.41
C GLU A 152 21.40 6.83 -1.76
N ALA A 153 20.90 6.07 -2.75
CA ALA A 153 20.50 6.58 -4.06
C ALA A 153 19.30 7.54 -3.98
N TYR A 154 18.57 7.55 -2.87
CA TYR A 154 17.44 8.45 -2.64
C TYR A 154 17.86 9.73 -1.91
N THR A 155 19.13 9.82 -1.50
CA THR A 155 19.66 11.01 -0.80
C THR A 155 20.07 12.09 -1.78
N ARG A 156 20.13 13.33 -1.29
CA ARG A 156 20.55 14.49 -2.10
C ARG A 156 21.92 14.31 -2.77
N GLY A 157 22.85 13.62 -2.10
CA GLY A 157 24.20 13.42 -2.60
C GLY A 157 24.38 12.13 -3.41
N GLY A 158 23.47 11.16 -3.26
CA GLY A 158 23.56 9.85 -3.90
C GLY A 158 22.64 9.65 -5.09
N MET A 159 21.63 10.50 -5.28
CA MET A 159 20.72 10.39 -6.42
C MET A 159 21.42 10.68 -7.75
N ASP A 160 21.27 9.74 -8.68
CA ASP A 160 21.66 9.85 -10.09
C ASP A 160 20.44 9.46 -10.96
N GLY A 161 19.46 10.36 -10.99
CA GLY A 161 18.12 10.09 -11.51
C GLY A 161 17.13 9.71 -10.41
N VAL A 162 15.98 9.20 -10.83
CA VAL A 162 14.90 8.78 -9.93
C VAL A 162 15.08 7.29 -9.60
N PRO A 163 15.32 6.91 -8.34
CA PRO A 163 15.47 5.51 -7.97
C PRO A 163 14.17 4.72 -8.17
N VAL A 164 14.28 3.39 -8.13
CA VAL A 164 13.12 2.49 -8.28
C VAL A 164 12.11 2.71 -7.16
N ASP A 165 10.83 2.78 -7.49
CA ASP A 165 9.75 2.97 -6.52
C ASP A 165 8.44 2.48 -7.17
N ASP A 166 7.61 1.73 -6.44
CA ASP A 166 6.42 1.09 -7.03
C ASP A 166 5.35 2.12 -7.42
N ASP A 167 5.21 3.22 -6.69
CA ASP A 167 4.32 4.33 -7.08
C ASP A 167 4.73 4.95 -8.42
N ILE A 168 6.02 4.88 -8.79
CA ILE A 168 6.52 5.34 -10.08
C ILE A 168 6.37 4.26 -11.15
N VAL A 169 6.80 3.03 -10.86
CA VAL A 169 6.77 1.91 -11.81
C VAL A 169 5.35 1.64 -12.28
N TYR A 170 4.36 1.56 -11.38
CA TYR A 170 2.97 1.34 -11.78
C TYR A 170 2.37 2.51 -12.57
N THR A 171 2.83 3.74 -12.30
CA THR A 171 2.43 4.91 -13.11
C THR A 171 2.94 4.80 -14.54
N LEU A 172 4.21 4.41 -14.71
CA LEU A 172 4.80 4.19 -16.03
C LEU A 172 4.19 2.97 -16.74
N LEU A 173 3.91 1.89 -16.01
CA LEU A 173 3.23 0.71 -16.55
C LEU A 173 1.84 1.09 -17.08
N GLY A 174 1.09 1.91 -16.34
CA GLY A 174 -0.20 2.43 -16.81
C GLY A 174 -0.09 3.26 -18.10
N LEU A 175 0.98 4.05 -18.25
CA LEU A 175 1.27 4.76 -19.50
C LEU A 175 1.55 3.78 -20.65
N LEU A 176 2.40 2.78 -20.43
CA LEU A 176 2.76 1.79 -21.46
C LEU A 176 1.53 1.00 -21.92
N ILE A 177 0.68 0.55 -21.00
CA ILE A 177 -0.60 -0.12 -21.32
C ILE A 177 -1.47 0.78 -22.19
N ALA A 178 -1.58 2.07 -21.85
CA ALA A 178 -2.39 3.02 -22.61
C ALA A 178 -1.80 3.34 -23.99
N GLU A 179 -0.47 3.34 -24.14
CA GLU A 179 0.20 3.53 -25.43
C GLU A 179 0.06 2.31 -26.33
N GLU A 180 0.11 1.10 -25.77
CA GLU A 180 0.02 -0.15 -26.51
C GLU A 180 -1.42 -0.50 -26.93
N PHE A 181 -2.37 -0.41 -26.00
CA PHE A 181 -3.75 -0.85 -26.21
C PHE A 181 -4.76 0.29 -26.38
N GLY A 182 -4.34 1.54 -26.15
CA GLY A 182 -5.22 2.71 -26.17
C GLY A 182 -6.07 2.83 -24.90
N PRO A 183 -6.92 3.86 -24.79
CA PRO A 183 -7.73 4.14 -23.59
C PRO A 183 -8.87 3.13 -23.32
N GLY A 184 -9.04 2.14 -24.20
CA GLY A 184 -10.05 1.09 -24.11
C GLY A 184 -9.50 -0.26 -23.69
N PHE A 185 -8.30 -0.29 -23.07
CA PHE A 185 -7.67 -1.53 -22.61
C PHE A 185 -8.57 -2.36 -21.67
N THR A 186 -8.39 -3.67 -21.66
CA THR A 186 -9.18 -4.60 -20.84
C THR A 186 -8.46 -4.98 -19.55
N THR A 187 -9.19 -5.57 -18.60
CA THR A 187 -8.60 -6.07 -17.35
C THR A 187 -7.59 -7.19 -17.62
N GLU A 188 -7.83 -8.01 -18.65
CA GLU A 188 -6.93 -9.08 -19.06
C GLU A 188 -5.59 -8.51 -19.54
N GLN A 189 -5.59 -7.44 -20.36
CA GLN A 189 -4.37 -6.77 -20.83
C GLN A 189 -3.58 -6.11 -19.69
N VAL A 190 -4.28 -5.55 -18.69
CA VAL A 190 -3.62 -5.08 -17.47
C VAL A 190 -2.96 -6.24 -16.74
N GLY A 191 -3.65 -7.37 -16.59
CA GLY A 191 -3.10 -8.56 -15.96
C GLY A 191 -1.87 -9.12 -16.69
N GLU A 192 -1.90 -9.16 -18.02
CA GLU A 192 -0.76 -9.59 -18.84
C GLU A 192 0.46 -8.66 -18.69
N ALA A 193 0.24 -7.35 -18.65
CA ALA A 193 1.33 -6.38 -18.47
C ALA A 193 1.98 -6.41 -17.08
N TRP A 194 1.31 -6.98 -16.09
CA TRP A 194 1.80 -7.09 -14.71
C TRP A 194 2.61 -8.37 -14.43
N LEU A 195 2.50 -9.39 -15.29
CA LEU A 195 3.12 -10.72 -15.11
C LEU A 195 4.40 -10.88 -15.94
#